data_AF-A0A2D6PW41-F1
#
_entry.id   AF-A0A2D6PW41-F1
#
_cell.length_a   1.000
_cell.length_b   1.000
_cell.length_c   1.000
_cell.angle_alpha   90.00
_cell.angle_beta   90.00
_cell.angle_gamma   90.00
#
_symmetry.space_group_name_H-M   'P 1'
#
loop_
_entity.id
_entity.type
_entity.pdbx_description
1 polymer ?
#
loop_
_entity_poly.entity_id
_entity_poly.type
_entity_poly.pdbx_seq_one_letter_code
_entity_poly.pdbx_strand_id
1 'polypeptide(L)'
;MTRGDFEHDVRPGVGIGALVLGMTEDEVRAMVGDPTAVDSEDFGDGIIVRTWGYDAQQLSLSFSEDDDFRLGTIASSCEWATLGDSRIVGLAEGELRATQFGALGPPVLDDDFEESWRNYVWDELNLSCWLSDGVVTSVTVMVLFDESGNVPQWPVRDAP
;
A
#
# COMPACT_ATOMS: atom_id res chain seq x y z
N MET A 1 -11.19 -17.06 0.01
CA MET A 1 -9.76 -17.02 -0.34
C MET A 1 -8.96 -17.64 0.79
N THR A 2 -8.05 -18.56 0.49
CA THR A 2 -7.05 -19.04 1.45
C THR A 2 -5.76 -18.23 1.34
N ARG A 3 -4.83 -18.43 2.27
CA ARG A 3 -3.59 -17.66 2.51
C ARG A 3 -2.65 -17.46 1.28
N GLY A 4 -2.91 -18.11 0.15
CA GLY A 4 -2.12 -17.97 -1.09
C GLY A 4 -2.93 -17.66 -2.35
N ASP A 5 -4.23 -17.36 -2.26
CA ASP A 5 -5.09 -17.18 -3.44
C ASP A 5 -5.28 -15.72 -3.87
N PHE A 6 -4.90 -14.76 -3.02
CA PHE A 6 -4.95 -13.34 -3.38
C PHE A 6 -3.66 -12.98 -4.12
N GLU A 7 -3.80 -12.34 -5.28
CA GLU A 7 -2.65 -11.87 -6.06
C GLU A 7 -2.08 -10.59 -5.44
N HIS A 8 -0.77 -10.52 -5.28
CA HIS A 8 -0.08 -9.36 -4.71
C HIS A 8 0.74 -8.60 -5.77
N ASP A 9 0.14 -8.37 -6.94
CA ASP A 9 0.75 -7.55 -7.99
C ASP A 9 0.62 -6.06 -7.63
N VAL A 10 1.73 -5.43 -7.27
CA VAL A 10 1.83 -4.04 -6.84
C VAL A 10 1.88 -3.12 -8.06
N ARG A 11 0.87 -2.27 -8.17
CA ARG A 11 0.71 -1.31 -9.28
C ARG A 11 0.69 0.11 -8.69
N PRO A 12 1.82 0.85 -8.76
CA PRO A 12 1.94 2.15 -8.12
C PRO A 12 0.87 3.14 -8.59
N GLY A 13 0.31 3.93 -7.67
CA GLY A 13 -0.82 4.83 -7.92
C GLY A 13 -2.14 4.15 -8.32
N VAL A 14 -2.21 2.82 -8.37
CA VAL A 14 -3.42 2.06 -8.78
C VAL A 14 -3.92 1.14 -7.68
N GLY A 15 -3.09 0.24 -7.17
CA GLY A 15 -3.47 -0.69 -6.10
C GLY A 15 -2.64 -1.97 -6.06
N ILE A 16 -3.17 -3.02 -5.43
CA ILE A 16 -2.51 -4.33 -5.30
C ILE A 16 -3.48 -5.46 -5.69
N GLY A 17 -3.06 -6.29 -6.66
CA GLY A 17 -3.88 -7.38 -7.16
C GLY A 17 -5.23 -6.87 -7.67
N ALA A 18 -6.32 -7.46 -7.20
CA ALA A 18 -7.67 -7.04 -7.58
C ALA A 18 -8.14 -5.74 -6.88
N LEU A 19 -7.50 -5.33 -5.78
CA LEU A 19 -7.87 -4.11 -5.05
C LEU A 19 -7.34 -2.88 -5.78
N VAL A 20 -8.19 -1.87 -5.90
CA VAL A 20 -7.90 -0.61 -6.58
C VAL A 20 -8.22 0.53 -5.64
N LEU A 21 -7.33 1.53 -5.57
CA LEU A 21 -7.53 2.75 -4.81
C LEU A 21 -8.84 3.44 -5.22
N GLY A 22 -9.51 4.06 -4.26
CA GLY A 22 -10.82 4.67 -4.49
C GLY A 22 -12.01 3.72 -4.39
N MET A 23 -11.80 2.42 -4.15
CA MET A 23 -12.88 1.49 -3.80
C MET A 23 -13.55 1.89 -2.50
N THR A 24 -14.86 1.71 -2.41
CA THR A 24 -15.61 1.86 -1.15
C THR A 24 -15.40 0.65 -0.26
N GLU A 25 -15.67 0.80 1.03
CA GLU A 25 -15.68 -0.28 2.00
C GLU A 25 -16.51 -1.50 1.56
N ASP A 26 -17.69 -1.26 0.97
CA ASP A 26 -18.58 -2.32 0.50
C ASP A 26 -18.00 -3.08 -0.71
N GLU A 27 -17.35 -2.37 -1.62
CA GLU A 27 -16.67 -2.99 -2.77
C GLU A 27 -15.49 -3.85 -2.33
N VAL A 28 -14.71 -3.37 -1.35
CA VAL A 28 -13.61 -4.14 -0.75
C VAL A 28 -14.16 -5.40 -0.08
N ARG A 29 -15.21 -5.29 0.76
CA ARG A 29 -15.81 -6.46 1.41
C ARG A 29 -16.35 -7.48 0.41
N ALA A 30 -17.01 -7.00 -0.65
CA ALA A 30 -17.52 -7.89 -1.70
C ALA A 30 -16.40 -8.66 -2.40
N MET A 31 -15.18 -8.12 -2.45
CA MET A 31 -14.03 -8.70 -3.13
C MET A 31 -13.20 -9.62 -2.24
N VAL A 32 -12.80 -9.16 -1.05
CA VAL A 32 -11.85 -9.88 -0.17
C VAL A 32 -12.50 -10.47 1.08
N GLY A 33 -13.78 -10.17 1.32
CA GLY A 33 -14.52 -10.60 2.51
C GLY A 33 -14.41 -9.61 3.66
N ASP A 34 -14.81 -10.04 4.86
CA ASP A 34 -14.72 -9.20 6.05
C ASP A 34 -13.28 -9.12 6.58
N PRO A 35 -12.86 -7.94 7.11
CA PRO A 35 -11.55 -7.79 7.73
C PRO A 35 -11.43 -8.60 9.01
N THR A 36 -10.22 -9.09 9.31
CA THR A 36 -9.90 -9.79 10.56
C THR A 36 -9.78 -8.83 11.74
N ALA A 37 -9.39 -7.58 11.48
CA ALA A 37 -9.30 -6.52 12.46
C ALA A 37 -9.75 -5.19 11.85
N VAL A 38 -10.43 -4.37 12.67
CA VAL A 38 -10.79 -3.00 12.30
C VAL A 38 -10.34 -2.09 13.43
N ASP A 39 -9.53 -1.10 13.10
CA ASP A 39 -9.11 -0.04 14.00
C ASP A 39 -9.58 1.31 13.46
N SER A 40 -9.82 2.27 14.35
CA SER A 40 -10.24 3.62 13.96
C SER A 40 -9.55 4.63 14.85
N GLU A 41 -8.78 5.50 14.21
CA GLU A 41 -7.96 6.50 14.86
C GLU A 41 -8.46 7.89 14.48
N ASP A 42 -8.57 8.77 15.48
CA ASP A 42 -8.75 10.21 15.31
C ASP A 42 -7.43 10.85 15.72
N PHE A 43 -6.75 11.48 14.75
CA PHE A 43 -5.44 12.08 14.95
C PHE A 43 -5.50 13.47 15.60
N GLY A 44 -6.68 13.90 16.06
CA GLY A 44 -6.90 15.13 16.82
C GLY A 44 -7.31 16.34 15.97
N ASP A 45 -7.41 16.17 14.66
CA ASP A 45 -8.02 17.11 13.71
C ASP A 45 -9.51 16.80 13.46
N GLY A 46 -10.03 15.74 14.07
CA GLY A 46 -11.40 15.27 13.90
C GLY A 46 -11.62 14.46 12.62
N ILE A 47 -10.57 14.14 11.87
CA ILE A 47 -10.62 13.24 10.73
C ILE A 47 -10.41 11.82 11.23
N ILE A 48 -11.38 10.96 10.94
CA ILE A 48 -11.30 9.54 11.30
C ILE A 48 -10.61 8.77 10.18
N VAL A 49 -9.53 8.07 10.52
CA VAL A 49 -8.92 7.05 9.65
C VAL A 49 -9.32 5.69 10.17
N ARG A 50 -9.84 4.85 9.29
CA ARG A 50 -10.18 3.47 9.58
C ARG A 50 -9.20 2.55 8.88
N THR A 51 -8.58 1.65 9.65
CA THR A 51 -7.63 0.66 9.13
C THR A 51 -8.21 -0.73 9.29
N TRP A 52 -8.20 -1.49 8.20
CA TRP A 52 -8.68 -2.86 8.12
C TRP A 52 -7.51 -3.81 7.91
N GLY A 53 -7.34 -4.75 8.83
CA GLY A 53 -6.37 -5.85 8.71
C GLY A 53 -7.02 -7.09 8.09
N TYR A 54 -6.24 -7.78 7.24
CA TYR A 54 -6.60 -9.07 6.64
C TYR A 54 -5.44 -10.04 6.81
N ASP A 55 -5.39 -10.76 7.93
CA ASP A 55 -4.25 -11.60 8.30
C ASP A 55 -3.97 -12.72 7.29
N ALA A 56 -5.03 -13.32 6.75
CA ALA A 56 -4.89 -14.42 5.78
C ALA A 56 -4.28 -13.94 4.47
N GLN A 57 -4.64 -12.74 4.01
CA GLN A 57 -4.12 -12.11 2.82
C GLN A 57 -2.83 -11.32 3.09
N GLN A 58 -2.47 -11.07 4.36
CA GLN A 58 -1.35 -10.20 4.74
C GLN A 58 -1.49 -8.78 4.16
N LEU A 59 -2.70 -8.23 4.25
CA LEU A 59 -3.02 -6.87 3.81
C LEU A 59 -3.41 -5.98 4.99
N SER A 60 -3.08 -4.69 4.87
CA SER A 60 -3.63 -3.62 5.69
C SER A 60 -4.16 -2.53 4.77
N LEU A 61 -5.41 -2.12 4.96
CA LEU A 61 -6.13 -1.17 4.10
C LEU A 61 -6.60 0.02 4.93
N SER A 62 -6.35 1.25 4.49
CA SER A 62 -6.84 2.43 5.21
C SER A 62 -7.81 3.27 4.39
N PHE A 63 -8.82 3.78 5.09
CA PHE A 63 -9.92 4.60 4.58
C PHE A 63 -10.01 5.87 5.42
N SER A 64 -10.00 7.04 4.78
CA SER A 64 -10.08 8.34 5.46
C SER A 64 -11.48 8.93 5.34
N GLU A 65 -11.99 9.55 6.41
CA GLU A 65 -13.25 10.30 6.38
C GLU A 65 -13.21 11.46 5.37
N ASP A 66 -12.06 12.11 5.22
CA ASP A 66 -11.86 13.22 4.29
C ASP A 66 -12.08 12.80 2.81
N ASP A 67 -11.90 11.50 2.54
CA ASP A 67 -12.05 10.88 1.23
C ASP A 67 -13.37 10.10 1.07
N ASP A 68 -14.40 10.43 1.85
CA ASP A 68 -15.69 9.69 1.90
C ASP A 68 -15.50 8.20 2.24
N PHE A 69 -14.49 7.86 3.06
CA PHE A 69 -14.08 6.48 3.36
C PHE A 69 -13.80 5.64 2.10
N ARG A 70 -13.17 6.25 1.09
CA ARG A 70 -12.56 5.53 -0.03
C ARG A 70 -11.22 4.93 0.35
N LEU A 71 -10.85 3.83 -0.29
CA LEU A 71 -9.58 3.13 -0.09
C LEU A 71 -8.41 4.03 -0.53
N GLY A 72 -7.71 4.62 0.44
CA GLY A 72 -6.62 5.57 0.21
C GLY A 72 -5.23 4.91 0.22
N THR A 73 -5.07 3.83 0.99
CA THR A 73 -3.80 3.09 1.08
C THR A 73 -4.02 1.58 1.08
N ILE A 74 -3.07 0.86 0.46
CA ILE A 74 -3.03 -0.60 0.44
C ILE A 74 -1.60 -1.02 0.78
N ALA A 75 -1.40 -1.62 1.94
CA ALA A 75 -0.14 -2.22 2.34
C ALA A 75 -0.20 -3.74 2.24
N SER A 76 0.88 -4.35 1.73
CA SER A 76 1.05 -5.79 1.65
C SER A 76 2.36 -6.20 2.31
N SER A 77 2.28 -7.14 3.25
CA SER A 77 3.45 -7.81 3.85
C SER A 77 3.68 -9.22 3.31
N CYS A 78 2.92 -9.61 2.28
CA CYS A 78 3.03 -10.92 1.64
C CYS A 78 4.37 -11.10 0.91
N GLU A 79 5.10 -12.18 1.21
CA GLU A 79 6.40 -12.52 0.60
C GLU A 79 6.34 -12.77 -0.93
N TRP A 80 5.14 -12.95 -1.48
CA TRP A 80 4.90 -13.11 -2.91
C TRP A 80 4.49 -11.81 -3.59
N ALA A 81 4.48 -10.67 -2.89
CA ALA A 81 4.23 -9.39 -3.51
C ALA A 81 5.26 -9.08 -4.59
N THR A 82 4.79 -8.76 -5.78
CA THR A 82 5.61 -8.44 -6.93
C THR A 82 5.44 -6.97 -7.31
N LEU A 83 6.53 -6.33 -7.70
CA LEU A 83 6.53 -5.02 -8.33
C LEU A 83 7.20 -5.20 -9.70
N GLY A 84 6.41 -5.14 -10.77
CA GLY A 84 6.86 -5.65 -12.08
C GLY A 84 7.17 -7.15 -11.99
N ASP A 85 8.30 -7.58 -12.54
CA ASP A 85 8.68 -9.00 -12.58
C ASP A 85 9.42 -9.50 -11.32
N SER A 86 9.62 -8.64 -10.31
CA SER A 86 10.46 -8.92 -9.14
C SER A 86 9.64 -9.00 -7.86
N ARG A 87 10.00 -9.93 -6.97
CA ARG A 87 9.51 -9.91 -5.59
C ARG A 87 10.11 -8.75 -4.84
N ILE A 88 9.30 -8.03 -4.07
CA ILE A 88 9.74 -6.84 -3.34
C ILE A 88 9.88 -7.08 -1.83
N VAL A 89 8.93 -7.80 -1.23
CA VAL A 89 9.00 -8.16 0.19
C VAL A 89 10.08 -9.24 0.37
N GLY A 90 10.94 -9.05 1.37
CA GLY A 90 12.08 -9.92 1.66
C GLY A 90 13.40 -9.52 1.00
N LEU A 91 13.42 -8.48 0.15
CA LEU A 91 14.68 -7.95 -0.40
C LEU A 91 15.54 -7.32 0.70
N ALA A 92 16.86 -7.51 0.62
CA ALA A 92 17.78 -6.75 1.44
C ALA A 92 17.82 -5.28 0.99
N GLU A 93 18.11 -4.36 1.90
CA GLU A 93 18.14 -2.91 1.65
C GLU A 93 19.06 -2.55 0.46
N GLY A 94 20.24 -3.19 0.38
CA GLY A 94 21.15 -2.99 -0.73
C GLY A 94 20.57 -3.44 -2.08
N GLU A 95 19.77 -4.51 -2.09
CA GLU A 95 19.10 -5.01 -3.29
C GLU A 95 17.93 -4.13 -3.69
N LEU A 96 17.11 -3.67 -2.73
CA LEU A 96 16.02 -2.73 -2.98
C LEU A 96 16.55 -1.47 -3.70
N ARG A 97 17.66 -0.92 -3.23
CA ARG A 97 18.28 0.30 -3.79
C ARG A 97 18.95 0.10 -5.15
N ALA A 98 19.35 -1.14 -5.47
CA ALA A 98 20.02 -1.48 -6.71
C ALA A 98 19.04 -2.00 -7.78
N THR A 99 17.90 -2.56 -7.37
CA THR A 99 16.92 -3.16 -8.26
C THR A 99 16.21 -2.06 -9.06
N GLN A 100 16.06 -2.32 -10.35
CA GLN A 100 15.24 -1.51 -11.24
C GLN A 100 13.91 -2.24 -11.41
N PHE A 101 12.84 -1.65 -10.93
CA PHE A 101 11.50 -2.22 -11.07
C PHE A 101 10.84 -1.62 -12.32
N GLY A 102 11.00 -2.26 -13.47
CA GLY A 102 10.50 -1.71 -14.74
C GLY A 102 11.14 -0.37 -15.08
N ALA A 103 10.33 0.69 -15.20
CA ALA A 103 10.79 2.06 -15.48
C ALA A 103 11.13 2.86 -14.20
N LEU A 104 10.99 2.25 -13.02
CA LEU A 104 11.25 2.92 -11.76
C LEU A 104 12.75 3.11 -11.53
N GLY A 105 13.12 4.35 -11.18
CA GLY A 105 14.43 4.66 -10.63
C GLY A 105 14.64 4.02 -9.24
N PRO A 106 15.81 4.20 -8.62
CA PRO A 106 16.02 3.76 -7.24
C PRO A 106 15.11 4.55 -6.28
N PRO A 107 14.61 3.92 -5.20
CA PRO A 107 13.86 4.65 -4.17
C PRO A 107 14.77 5.56 -3.36
N VAL A 108 14.17 6.57 -2.72
CA VAL A 108 14.82 7.51 -1.81
C VAL A 108 14.54 7.08 -0.37
N LEU A 109 15.50 7.27 0.54
CA LEU A 109 15.28 7.07 1.97
C LEU A 109 14.48 8.26 2.50
N ASP A 110 13.32 7.99 3.10
CA ASP A 110 12.41 9.01 3.66
C ASP A 110 12.53 9.06 5.19
N ASP A 111 12.23 7.94 5.85
CA ASP A 111 12.38 7.78 7.30
C ASP A 111 13.54 6.85 7.65
N ASP A 112 14.33 7.24 8.65
CA ASP A 112 15.38 6.41 9.26
C ASP A 112 15.24 6.44 10.78
N PHE A 113 14.54 5.45 11.33
CA PHE A 113 14.45 5.22 12.77
C PHE A 113 15.61 4.33 13.20
N GLU A 114 16.80 4.91 13.12
CA GLU A 114 18.11 4.34 13.46
C GLU A 114 18.04 3.03 14.27
N GLU A 115 18.68 1.97 13.76
CA GLU A 115 18.74 0.62 14.37
C GLU A 115 17.44 -0.20 14.38
N SER A 116 16.31 0.31 13.85
CA SER A 116 15.04 -0.44 13.90
C SER A 116 14.27 -0.49 12.57
N TRP A 117 13.87 0.66 12.03
CA TRP A 117 12.99 0.75 10.88
C TRP A 117 13.45 1.80 9.90
N ARG A 118 13.29 1.52 8.61
CA ARG A 118 13.54 2.48 7.53
C ARG A 118 12.39 2.48 6.54
N ASN A 119 12.11 3.63 5.96
CA ASN A 119 11.13 3.78 4.89
C ASN A 119 11.82 4.26 3.63
N TYR A 120 11.64 3.52 2.55
CA TYR A 120 12.10 3.89 1.21
C TYR A 120 10.92 4.21 0.32
N VAL A 121 10.99 5.32 -0.42
CA VAL A 121 9.85 5.86 -1.18
C VAL A 121 10.19 6.10 -2.64
N TRP A 122 9.16 5.98 -3.48
CA TRP A 122 9.10 6.57 -4.80
C TRP A 122 8.02 7.65 -4.79
N ASP A 123 8.39 8.88 -4.41
CA ASP A 123 7.45 9.99 -4.16
C ASP A 123 6.51 10.25 -5.33
N GLU A 124 7.04 10.29 -6.56
CA GLU A 124 6.24 10.56 -7.77
C GLU A 124 5.14 9.52 -8.02
N LEU A 125 5.20 8.38 -7.34
CA LEU A 125 4.30 7.24 -7.52
C LEU A 125 3.54 6.87 -6.27
N ASN A 126 3.74 7.62 -5.17
CA ASN A 126 3.15 7.36 -3.86
C ASN A 126 3.23 5.87 -3.48
N LEU A 127 4.46 5.34 -3.59
CA LEU A 127 4.83 3.98 -3.25
C LEU A 127 5.90 4.01 -2.17
N SER A 128 5.75 3.21 -1.13
CA SER A 128 6.75 3.09 -0.06
C SER A 128 7.05 1.63 0.30
N CYS A 129 8.21 1.42 0.91
CA CYS A 129 8.68 0.13 1.40
C CYS A 129 9.25 0.33 2.80
N TRP A 130 8.62 -0.33 3.77
CA TRP A 130 9.15 -0.40 5.12
C TRP A 130 10.13 -1.56 5.23
N LEU A 131 11.23 -1.29 5.91
CA LEU A 131 12.27 -2.26 6.21
C LEU A 131 12.42 -2.39 7.72
N SER A 132 12.70 -3.62 8.16
CA SER A 132 13.16 -3.94 9.50
C SER A 132 14.39 -4.82 9.40
N ASP A 133 15.41 -4.57 10.23
CA ASP A 133 16.70 -5.27 10.20
C ASP A 133 17.34 -5.34 8.79
N GLY A 134 17.15 -4.27 8.00
CA GLY A 134 17.68 -4.16 6.63
C GLY A 134 16.97 -5.03 5.59
N VAL A 135 15.77 -5.53 5.89
CA VAL A 135 14.96 -6.36 4.97
C VAL A 135 13.57 -5.73 4.78
N VAL A 136 13.07 -5.70 3.55
CA VAL A 136 11.72 -5.21 3.23
C VAL A 136 10.67 -6.10 3.88
N THR A 137 9.83 -5.52 4.72
CA THR A 137 8.74 -6.21 5.43
C THR A 137 7.37 -5.90 4.85
N SER A 138 7.20 -4.74 4.23
CA SER A 138 5.97 -4.38 3.54
C SER A 138 6.21 -3.39 2.41
N VAL A 139 5.27 -3.38 1.47
CA VAL A 139 5.14 -2.39 0.41
C VAL A 139 3.76 -1.76 0.50
N THR A 140 3.69 -0.44 0.37
CA THR A 140 2.45 0.33 0.47
C THR A 140 2.23 1.17 -0.77
N VAL A 141 1.07 1.00 -1.41
CA VAL A 141 0.59 1.84 -2.50
C VAL A 141 -0.40 2.85 -1.92
N MET A 142 -0.24 4.12 -2.28
CA MET A 142 -1.07 5.22 -1.80
C MET A 142 -1.64 5.99 -2.99
N VAL A 143 -2.78 6.66 -2.78
CA VAL A 143 -3.40 7.51 -3.81
C VAL A 143 -2.50 8.69 -4.19
N LEU A 144 -2.43 8.99 -5.48
CA LEU A 144 -1.74 10.17 -5.99
C LEU A 144 -2.58 11.42 -5.73
N PHE A 145 -1.94 12.58 -5.61
CA PHE A 145 -2.65 13.87 -5.52
C PHE A 145 -2.33 14.72 -6.75
N ASP A 146 -3.20 15.69 -7.03
CA ASP A 146 -2.94 16.68 -8.06
C ASP A 146 -1.72 17.56 -7.73
N GLU A 147 -1.32 18.43 -8.65
CA GLU A 147 -0.17 19.34 -8.45
C GLU A 147 -0.34 20.25 -7.21
N SER A 148 -1.58 20.44 -6.73
CA SER A 148 -1.85 21.21 -5.52
C SER A 148 -1.59 20.41 -4.24
N GLY A 149 -1.54 19.08 -4.33
CA GLY A 149 -1.41 18.16 -3.22
C GLY A 149 -2.70 17.96 -2.42
N ASN A 150 -3.85 18.48 -2.90
CA ASN A 150 -5.10 18.48 -2.12
C ASN A 150 -6.20 17.64 -2.75
N VAL A 151 -6.12 17.28 -4.04
CA VAL A 151 -7.17 16.53 -4.71
C VAL A 151 -6.68 15.13 -5.05
N PRO A 152 -7.20 14.07 -4.40
CA PRO A 152 -6.81 12.70 -4.71
C PRO A 152 -7.20 12.35 -6.15
N GLN A 153 -6.23 11.79 -6.87
CA GLN A 153 -6.36 11.30 -8.24
C GLN A 153 -6.67 9.81 -8.20
N TRP A 154 -7.95 9.50 -8.05
CA TRP A 154 -8.41 8.12 -8.07
C TRP A 154 -8.15 7.48 -9.44
N PRO A 155 -7.59 6.25 -9.49
CA PRO A 155 -7.41 5.55 -10.75
C PRO A 155 -8.76 5.36 -11.45
N VAL A 156 -8.78 5.49 -12.77
CA VAL A 156 -10.00 5.21 -13.56
C VAL A 156 -10.34 3.74 -13.38
N ARG A 157 -11.50 3.50 -12.78
CA ARG A 157 -12.07 2.16 -12.64
C ARG A 157 -12.95 1.95 -13.86
N ASP A 158 -12.73 0.86 -14.59
CA ASP A 158 -13.74 0.41 -15.54
C ASP A 158 -15.04 0.22 -14.77
N ALA A 159 -16.11 0.89 -15.19
CA ALA A 159 -17.42 0.67 -14.61
C ALA A 159 -17.78 -0.82 -14.76
N PRO A 160 -18.39 -1.46 -13.74
CA PRO A 160 -18.77 -2.86 -13.81
C PRO A 160 -19.69 -3.17 -14.99
#